data_AF-A0A2S7KZI4-F1
#
_entry.id   AF-A0A2S7KZI4-F1
#
_cell.length_a   1.000
_cell.length_b   1.000
_cell.length_c   1.000
_cell.angle_alpha   90.00
_cell.angle_beta   90.00
_cell.angle_gamma   90.00
#
_symmetry.space_group_name_H-M   'P 1'
#
loop_
_entity.id
_entity.type
_entity.pdbx_description
1 polymer ?
#
loop_
_entity_poly.entity_id
_entity_poly.type
_entity_poly.pdbx_seq_one_letter_code
_entity_poly.pdbx_strand_id
1 'polypeptide(L)'
;MNQVIQEESKKANISLELVMATAIDLKEIDYIKELPNDEFKPVYKIKKNMPFWIKSMVNNEIETKCYFLDDHTNQKDLKIFLDAGRIFIHHKFKKL
;
A
#
# COMPACT_ATOMS: atom_id res chain seq x y z
N MET A 1 -14.05 -50.79 -8.25
CA MET A 1 -12.75 -50.11 -8.08
C MET A 1 -13.02 -48.62 -8.15
N ASN A 2 -12.86 -47.88 -7.07
CA ASN A 2 -13.05 -46.42 -7.06
C ASN A 2 -11.72 -45.76 -7.41
N GLN A 3 -11.67 -45.05 -8.54
CA GLN A 3 -10.54 -44.20 -8.88
C GLN A 3 -10.64 -42.91 -8.08
N VAL A 4 -9.68 -42.70 -7.19
CA VAL A 4 -9.47 -41.42 -6.51
C VAL A 4 -8.75 -40.51 -7.51
N ILE A 5 -9.46 -39.52 -8.03
CA ILE A 5 -8.88 -38.47 -8.86
C ILE A 5 -8.13 -37.53 -7.89
N GLN A 6 -6.81 -37.63 -7.86
CA GLN A 6 -5.96 -36.64 -7.19
C GLN A 6 -5.83 -35.43 -8.12
N GLU A 7 -6.60 -34.39 -7.87
CA GLU A 7 -6.37 -33.08 -8.50
C GLU A 7 -5.06 -32.49 -7.97
N GLU A 8 -4.00 -32.56 -8.78
CA GLU A 8 -2.77 -31.84 -8.52
C GLU A 8 -3.05 -30.32 -8.58
N SER A 9 -2.92 -29.65 -7.44
CA SER A 9 -3.06 -28.20 -7.36
C SER A 9 -1.95 -27.54 -8.17
N LYS A 10 -2.32 -26.89 -9.28
CA LYS A 10 -1.41 -26.05 -10.07
C LYS A 10 -0.88 -24.92 -9.19
N LYS A 11 0.40 -25.01 -8.81
CA LYS A 11 1.11 -23.90 -8.17
C LYS A 11 1.42 -22.84 -9.23
N ALA A 12 0.92 -21.63 -9.01
CA ALA A 12 1.28 -20.46 -9.81
C ALA A 12 2.35 -19.67 -9.07
N ASN A 13 3.46 -19.37 -9.76
CA ASN A 13 4.45 -18.42 -9.27
C ASN A 13 4.07 -17.02 -9.75
N ILE A 14 3.91 -16.08 -8.82
CA ILE A 14 3.58 -14.69 -9.10
C ILE A 14 4.78 -13.84 -8.67
N SER A 15 5.20 -12.92 -9.53
CA SER A 15 6.22 -11.92 -9.24
C SER A 15 5.57 -10.53 -9.26
N LEU A 16 5.97 -9.67 -8.31
CA LEU A 16 5.48 -8.30 -8.19
C LEU A 16 6.65 -7.33 -8.20
N GLU A 17 6.48 -6.23 -8.93
CA GLU A 17 7.44 -5.13 -8.93
C GLU A 17 7.01 -4.09 -7.90
N LEU A 18 7.75 -4.06 -6.79
CA LEU A 18 7.52 -3.16 -5.67
C LEU A 18 8.47 -1.96 -5.73
N VAL A 19 7.94 -0.78 -5.43
CA VAL A 19 8.67 0.48 -5.34
C VAL A 19 8.42 1.14 -3.99
N MET A 20 9.39 1.92 -3.52
CA MET A 20 9.25 2.66 -2.27
C MET A 20 8.13 3.71 -2.39
N ALA A 21 7.23 3.70 -1.41
CA ALA A 21 6.13 4.64 -1.34
C ALA A 21 6.56 5.98 -0.74
N THR A 22 5.81 7.02 -1.09
CA THR A 22 5.90 8.36 -0.53
C THR A 22 4.53 8.76 0.03
N ALA A 23 4.46 9.87 0.77
CA ALA A 23 3.21 10.28 1.40
C ALA A 23 2.09 10.60 0.39
N ILE A 24 2.45 11.04 -0.83
CA ILE A 24 1.46 11.37 -1.87
C ILE A 24 0.86 10.13 -2.52
N ASP A 25 1.62 9.03 -2.58
CA ASP A 25 1.18 7.74 -3.10
C ASP A 25 0.02 7.17 -2.26
N LEU A 26 0.11 7.36 -0.94
CA LEU A 26 -0.85 6.82 0.05
C LEU A 26 -2.07 7.71 0.28
N LYS A 27 -2.17 8.84 -0.44
CA LYS A 27 -3.22 9.83 -0.27
C LYS A 27 -4.06 9.99 -1.52
N GLU A 28 -5.30 10.41 -1.34
CA GLU A 28 -6.19 10.86 -2.43
C GLU A 28 -6.86 12.18 -2.04
N ILE A 29 -7.33 12.93 -3.04
CA ILE A 29 -8.06 14.17 -2.79
C ILE A 29 -9.41 13.78 -2.17
N ASP A 30 -9.71 14.39 -1.04
CA ASP A 30 -11.01 14.24 -0.39
C ASP A 30 -12.00 15.28 -0.93
N TYR A 31 -11.60 16.56 -0.87
CA TYR A 31 -12.34 17.69 -1.42
C TYR A 31 -11.40 18.86 -1.71
N ILE A 32 -11.91 19.83 -2.46
CA ILE A 32 -11.24 21.10 -2.70
C ILE A 32 -11.83 22.13 -1.72
N LYS A 33 -10.96 22.76 -0.92
CA LYS A 33 -11.34 23.81 0.02
C LYS A 33 -11.10 25.17 -0.61
N GLU A 34 -12.14 25.99 -0.66
CA GLU A 34 -12.05 27.41 -0.99
C GLU A 34 -11.48 28.18 0.21
N LEU A 35 -10.52 29.05 -0.06
CA LEU A 35 -9.85 29.90 0.91
C LEU A 35 -10.43 31.33 0.86
N PRO A 36 -10.26 32.15 1.92
CA PRO A 36 -10.81 33.51 1.96
C PRO A 36 -10.27 34.49 0.90
N ASN A 37 -9.22 34.11 0.18
CA ASN A 37 -8.57 34.86 -0.89
C ASN A 37 -8.96 34.35 -2.29
N ASP A 38 -10.12 33.70 -2.42
CA ASP A 38 -10.61 33.07 -3.67
C ASP A 38 -9.66 32.00 -4.26
N GLU A 39 -8.72 31.49 -3.46
CA GLU A 39 -7.85 30.37 -3.86
C GLU A 39 -8.46 29.02 -3.50
N PHE A 40 -8.15 28.01 -4.31
CA PHE A 40 -8.59 26.63 -4.08
C PHE A 40 -7.43 25.75 -3.63
N LYS A 41 -7.60 25.04 -2.51
CA LYS A 41 -6.60 24.12 -1.98
C LYS A 41 -7.15 22.70 -1.87
N PRO A 42 -6.47 21.67 -2.43
CA PRO A 42 -6.88 20.29 -2.22
C PRO A 42 -6.64 19.87 -0.76
N VAL A 43 -7.66 19.26 -0.17
CA VAL A 43 -7.59 18.56 1.10
C VAL A 43 -7.49 17.07 0.80
N TYR A 44 -6.57 16.39 1.49
CA TYR A 44 -6.24 15.00 1.22
C TYR A 44 -6.68 14.08 2.35
N LYS A 45 -7.08 12.86 1.99
CA LYS A 45 -7.30 11.74 2.91
C LYS A 45 -6.41 10.55 2.54
N ILE A 46 -6.38 9.55 3.40
CA ILE A 46 -5.68 8.28 3.14
C ILE A 46 -6.48 7.49 2.09
N LYS A 47 -5.77 6.89 1.13
CA LYS A 47 -6.35 6.03 0.11
C LYS A 47 -6.66 4.65 0.68
N LYS A 48 -7.93 4.39 1.00
CA LYS A 48 -8.38 3.11 1.58
C LYS A 48 -8.19 1.95 0.60
N ASN A 49 -8.04 0.74 1.15
CA ASN A 49 -7.84 -0.51 0.42
C ASN A 49 -6.63 -0.51 -0.52
N MET A 50 -5.67 0.41 -0.30
CA MET A 50 -4.44 0.42 -1.06
C MET A 50 -3.51 -0.69 -0.53
N PRO A 51 -3.10 -1.64 -1.36
CA PRO A 51 -2.16 -2.69 -0.96
C PRO A 51 -0.76 -2.11 -0.77
N PHE A 52 -0.10 -2.48 0.32
CA PHE A 52 1.30 -2.14 0.58
C PHE A 52 2.03 -3.28 1.31
N TRP A 53 3.35 -3.21 1.28
CA TRP A 53 4.25 -4.16 1.93
C TRP A 53 5.21 -3.41 2.84
N ILE A 54 5.61 -4.05 3.93
CA ILE A 54 6.55 -3.49 4.90
C ILE A 54 7.89 -4.17 4.73
N LYS A 55 8.96 -3.39 4.78
CA LYS A 55 10.33 -3.86 4.90
C LYS A 55 10.70 -3.99 6.37
N SER A 56 10.87 -5.23 6.82
CA SER A 56 11.12 -5.58 8.23
C SER A 56 12.33 -4.84 8.80
N MET A 57 12.16 -4.35 10.04
CA MET A 57 13.23 -3.68 10.79
C MET A 57 14.37 -4.62 11.17
N VAL A 58 14.09 -5.93 11.27
CA VAL A 58 15.03 -6.92 11.82
C VAL A 58 15.99 -7.45 10.76
N ASN A 59 15.45 -7.95 9.64
CA ASN A 59 16.22 -8.61 8.59
C ASN A 59 16.34 -7.79 7.30
N ASN A 60 15.71 -6.61 7.24
CA ASN A 60 15.72 -5.73 6.07
C ASN A 60 15.15 -6.39 4.80
N GLU A 61 14.32 -7.41 4.95
CA GLU A 61 13.59 -8.05 3.85
C GLU A 61 12.18 -7.45 3.73
N ILE A 62 11.63 -7.43 2.52
CA ILE A 62 10.22 -7.09 2.32
C ILE A 62 9.40 -8.30 2.76
N GLU A 63 8.45 -8.07 3.65
CA GLU A 63 7.54 -9.11 4.12
C GLU A 63 6.71 -9.66 2.95
N THR A 64 6.41 -10.96 2.96
CA THR A 64 5.54 -11.57 1.94
C THR A 64 4.07 -11.19 2.13
N LYS A 65 3.72 -10.72 3.34
CA LYS A 65 2.37 -10.31 3.69
C LYS A 65 2.01 -8.97 3.05
N CYS A 66 0.89 -8.96 2.33
CA CYS A 66 0.25 -7.74 1.86
C CYS A 66 -0.60 -7.14 2.98
N TYR A 67 -0.45 -5.84 3.20
CA TYR A 67 -1.26 -5.03 4.11
C TYR A 67 -2.16 -4.09 3.30
N PHE A 68 -3.20 -3.56 3.94
CA PHE A 68 -4.14 -2.63 3.32
C PHE A 68 -4.34 -1.43 4.23
N LEU A 69 -4.40 -0.24 3.64
CA LEU A 69 -4.76 0.97 4.38
C LEU A 69 -6.27 0.97 4.66
N ASP A 70 -6.64 1.18 5.90
CA ASP A 70 -8.03 1.22 6.37
C ASP A 70 -8.22 2.32 7.44
N ASP A 71 -9.44 2.43 7.96
CA ASP A 71 -9.78 3.42 9.01
C ASP A 71 -9.13 3.13 10.37
N HIS A 72 -8.64 1.89 10.58
CA HIS A 72 -8.00 1.46 11.81
C HIS A 72 -6.47 1.54 11.75
N THR A 73 -5.93 1.93 10.60
CA THR A 73 -4.49 2.04 10.37
C THR A 73 -3.92 3.13 11.29
N ASN A 74 -3.00 2.75 12.16
CA ASN A 74 -2.31 3.70 13.03
C ASN A 74 -1.43 4.63 12.18
N GLN A 75 -1.90 5.87 12.01
CA GLN A 75 -1.21 6.86 11.19
C GLN A 75 0.19 7.23 11.71
N LYS A 76 0.42 7.11 13.03
CA LYS A 76 1.75 7.39 13.60
C LYS A 76 2.75 6.34 13.18
N ASP A 77 2.39 5.06 13.28
CA ASP A 77 3.26 3.96 12.88
C ASP A 77 3.49 4.00 11.37
N LEU A 78 2.42 4.20 10.58
CA LEU A 78 2.51 4.35 9.14
C LEU A 78 3.50 5.45 8.75
N LYS A 79 3.45 6.61 9.42
CA LYS A 79 4.38 7.71 9.20
C LYS A 79 5.82 7.30 9.52
N ILE A 80 6.06 6.63 10.65
CA ILE A 80 7.40 6.17 11.05
C ILE A 80 7.98 5.23 9.98
N PHE A 81 7.21 4.25 9.51
CA PHE A 81 7.66 3.33 8.47
C PHE A 81 7.88 4.03 7.13
N LEU A 82 7.02 4.99 6.77
CA LEU A 82 7.14 5.75 5.54
C LEU A 82 8.40 6.62 5.54
N ASP A 83 8.64 7.37 6.61
CA ASP A 83 9.82 8.23 6.76
C ASP A 83 11.13 7.42 6.76
N ALA A 84 11.07 6.17 7.26
CA ALA A 84 12.19 5.24 7.23
C ALA A 84 12.40 4.56 5.87
N GLY A 85 11.57 4.85 4.85
CA GLY A 85 11.67 4.23 3.52
C GLY A 85 11.31 2.74 3.51
N ARG A 86 10.39 2.32 4.39
CA ARG A 86 10.05 0.90 4.62
C ARG A 86 8.69 0.49 4.11
N ILE A 87 7.96 1.39 3.48
CA ILE A 87 6.68 1.08 2.85
C ILE A 87 6.90 0.94 1.36
N PHE A 88 6.43 -0.17 0.82
CA PHE A 88 6.51 -0.52 -0.59
C PHE A 88 5.13 -0.72 -1.17
N ILE A 89 4.93 -0.30 -2.41
CA ILE A 89 3.68 -0.44 -3.15
C ILE A 89 4.00 -1.01 -4.53
N HIS A 90 3.00 -1.59 -5.19
CA HIS A 90 3.17 -1.99 -6.59
C HIS A 90 3.43 -0.76 -7.47
N HIS A 91 4.36 -0.84 -8.44
CA HIS A 91 4.77 0.31 -9.27
C HIS A 91 3.61 1.05 -9.94
N LYS A 92 2.55 0.33 -10.35
CA LYS A 92 1.34 0.91 -10.95
C LYS A 92 0.58 1.90 -10.04
N PHE A 93 0.81 1.86 -8.73
CA PHE A 93 0.21 2.79 -7.78
C PHE A 93 1.08 4.01 -7.50
N LYS A 94 2.30 4.05 -8.05
CA LYS A 94 3.21 5.18 -7.87
C LYS A 94 2.63 6.43 -8.55
N LYS A 95 2.54 7.52 -7.80
CA LYS A 95 2.26 8.83 -8.37
C LYS A 95 3.54 9.48 -8.86
N LEU A 96 3.45 10.07 -10.05
CA LEU A 96 4.49 10.87 -10.69
C LEU A 96 4.56 12.26 -10.07
#